data_AF-A0A4W5KIV1-F1
#
_entry.id   AF-A0A4W5KIV1-F1
#
_cell.length_a   1.000
_cell.length_b   1.000
_cell.length_c   1.000
_cell.angle_alpha   90.00
_cell.angle_beta   90.00
_cell.angle_gamma   90.00
#
_symmetry.space_group_name_H-M   'P 1'
#
loop_
_entity.id
_entity.type
_entity.pdbx_description
1 polymer ?
#
loop_
_entity_poly.entity_id
_entity_poly.type
_entity_poly.pdbx_seq_one_letter_code
_entity_poly.pdbx_strand_id
1 'polypeptide(L)'
;MGSKERYHWQTQNVKISGVDDMVLLSKINEDAITDNLKKRYMDDYIFTYIGSVLISVNPFKQLPYFTDREVELYQGAAQYENPPHIYALADNMYRNMMIDCENQCVIISGESGAGKTVAAKYIMGYISKVSGGGPKVQHVKDIILQSNPLLEAFGNAKTVRNNNSSRFGKYFEIQFSRGGEPDGGKISNFLLEKSRVVSQNQGERNFHIYYQLLGGATKEMRENLGVTTPDYYLYLNQSGTYIVEDVNDKKEFSDTMEAMSVVGLSVDDQDMVMQIVAGILHLGNIAFREEGNYAVVESEDFLAFPAYLLGISQEGLKNKLTSRIMDSKWGGKTESIAVTLNTEQASFTRDALSKALYSRLFDFLVDSINKAIQKDHEEFNIGVLDIYGFEIFQKNGFEQFCINFVNEKLQQIFIELTLKAEQEEYVQEGIKWTPIEYFNNKIVCDLIESKLNPPGIMSILDDVCATMHLFLLEEMRERKYNGYARAIQKAWRKHIAVRKYVKMREQGKSLVSLCGNQLFAMYGQYCILVHYIYCIC
;
A
#
# COMPACT_ATOMS: atom_id res chain seq x y z
N MET A 1 36.20 -52.65 6.30
CA MET A 1 35.12 -51.87 6.93
C MET A 1 35.63 -50.45 7.11
N GLY A 2 35.33 -49.57 6.15
CA GLY A 2 35.80 -48.18 6.16
C GLY A 2 34.85 -47.30 6.97
N SER A 3 35.36 -46.68 8.01
CA SER A 3 34.68 -45.66 8.81
C SER A 3 34.31 -44.47 7.93
N LYS A 4 33.00 -44.18 7.81
CA LYS A 4 32.52 -42.92 7.24
C LYS A 4 32.89 -41.78 8.19
N GLU A 5 33.82 -40.94 7.78
CA GLU A 5 34.08 -39.66 8.43
C GLU A 5 32.81 -38.81 8.38
N ARG A 6 32.32 -38.38 9.54
CA ARG A 6 31.24 -37.41 9.68
C ARG A 6 31.87 -36.04 9.83
N TYR A 7 31.53 -35.12 8.92
CA TYR A 7 31.96 -33.73 8.98
C TYR A 7 31.25 -32.97 10.11
N HIS A 8 31.96 -32.03 10.73
CA HIS A 8 31.63 -31.36 12.01
C HIS A 8 30.43 -30.38 11.94
N TRP A 9 29.85 -30.14 10.76
CA TRP A 9 28.71 -29.23 10.54
C TRP A 9 27.35 -29.95 10.50
N GLN A 10 27.31 -31.28 10.64
CA GLN A 10 26.07 -32.00 10.91
C GLN A 10 25.70 -31.83 12.38
N THR A 11 25.10 -30.69 12.72
CA THR A 11 24.49 -30.43 14.02
C THR A 11 23.56 -31.59 14.34
N GLN A 12 23.91 -32.38 15.34
CA GLN A 12 23.11 -33.52 15.77
C GLN A 12 21.73 -32.99 16.23
N ASN A 13 20.66 -33.46 15.58
CA ASN A 13 19.24 -33.21 15.86
C ASN A 13 18.55 -32.01 15.20
N VAL A 14 18.93 -31.58 13.99
CA VAL A 14 18.05 -30.72 13.17
C VAL A 14 17.17 -31.59 12.27
N LYS A 15 15.85 -31.50 12.43
CA LYS A 15 14.88 -32.14 11.53
C LYS A 15 15.08 -31.56 10.12
N ILE A 16 15.50 -32.38 9.16
CA ILE A 16 15.67 -31.93 7.77
C ILE A 16 14.27 -31.77 7.15
N SER A 17 13.78 -30.52 7.13
CA SER A 17 12.50 -30.16 6.53
C SER A 17 12.71 -29.47 5.19
N GLY A 18 12.59 -30.23 4.11
CA GLY A 18 12.84 -29.72 2.76
C GLY A 18 14.27 -29.20 2.56
N VAL A 19 14.45 -28.37 1.54
CA VAL A 19 15.68 -27.59 1.29
C VAL A 19 15.49 -26.16 1.78
N ASP A 20 16.54 -25.60 2.39
CA ASP A 20 16.57 -24.23 2.89
C ASP A 20 16.64 -23.19 1.78
N ASP A 21 17.37 -23.50 0.69
CA ASP A 21 17.42 -22.71 -0.53
C ASP A 21 16.89 -23.53 -1.71
N MET A 22 15.86 -23.02 -2.39
CA MET A 22 15.22 -23.71 -3.49
C MET A 22 16.03 -23.70 -4.79
N VAL A 23 17.13 -22.94 -4.87
CA VAL A 23 18.15 -23.12 -5.92
C VAL A 23 18.73 -24.55 -5.89
N LEU A 24 18.70 -25.22 -4.74
CA LEU A 24 19.19 -26.58 -4.55
C LEU A 24 18.16 -27.67 -4.90
N LEU A 25 16.95 -27.30 -5.38
CA LEU A 25 15.97 -28.28 -5.81
C LEU A 25 16.45 -29.05 -7.04
N SER A 26 16.32 -30.38 -6.99
CA SER A 26 16.69 -31.25 -8.11
C SER A 26 15.76 -31.12 -9.33
N LYS A 27 14.53 -30.67 -9.10
CA LYS A 27 13.53 -30.39 -10.14
C LYS A 27 12.94 -29.00 -9.89
N ILE A 28 13.06 -28.13 -10.87
CA ILE A 28 12.50 -26.78 -10.82
C ILE A 28 11.16 -26.81 -11.55
N ASN A 29 10.08 -27.06 -10.81
CA ASN A 29 8.71 -26.94 -11.26
C ASN A 29 7.79 -26.49 -10.10
N GLU A 30 6.58 -26.06 -10.43
CA GLU A 30 5.62 -25.53 -9.45
C GLU A 30 5.30 -26.54 -8.34
N ASP A 31 5.14 -27.82 -8.68
CA ASP A 31 4.88 -28.89 -7.71
C ASP A 31 6.02 -29.06 -6.71
N ALA A 32 7.28 -29.09 -7.18
CA ALA A 32 8.45 -29.25 -6.30
C ALA A 32 8.66 -28.05 -5.37
N ILE A 33 8.44 -26.84 -5.87
CA ILE A 33 8.48 -25.60 -5.07
C ILE A 33 7.40 -25.64 -3.99
N THR A 34 6.16 -25.95 -4.38
CA THR A 34 5.02 -26.02 -3.47
C THR A 34 5.20 -27.11 -2.43
N ASP A 35 5.67 -28.28 -2.83
CA ASP A 35 5.96 -29.40 -1.94
C ASP A 35 7.06 -29.06 -0.92
N ASN A 36 8.10 -28.32 -1.35
CA ASN A 36 9.15 -27.88 -0.45
C ASN A 36 8.61 -26.90 0.61
N LEU A 37 7.91 -25.86 0.16
CA LEU A 37 7.29 -24.87 1.04
C LEU A 37 6.31 -25.54 2.02
N LYS A 38 5.50 -26.49 1.54
CA LYS A 38 4.54 -27.23 2.35
C LYS A 38 5.22 -28.05 3.43
N LYS A 39 6.29 -28.79 3.10
CA LYS A 39 7.04 -29.60 4.09
C LYS A 39 7.60 -28.71 5.20
N ARG A 40 8.25 -27.60 4.82
CA ARG A 40 8.80 -26.61 5.74
C ARG A 40 7.74 -25.99 6.63
N TYR A 41 6.64 -25.55 6.03
CA TYR A 41 5.53 -24.95 6.76
C TYR A 41 4.90 -25.90 7.78
N MET A 42 4.73 -27.19 7.43
CA MET A 42 4.21 -28.21 8.35
C MET A 42 5.13 -28.49 9.54
N ASP A 43 6.41 -28.13 9.43
CA ASP A 43 7.41 -28.23 10.48
C ASP A 43 7.68 -26.87 11.16
N ASP A 44 6.80 -25.89 10.96
CA ASP A 44 6.88 -24.53 11.50
C ASP A 44 8.07 -23.69 10.99
N TYR A 45 8.70 -24.09 9.88
CA TYR A 45 9.67 -23.28 9.16
C TYR A 45 8.98 -22.42 8.09
N ILE A 46 8.76 -21.14 8.41
CA ILE A 46 8.04 -20.23 7.51
C ILE A 46 8.91 -19.54 6.47
N PHE A 47 10.24 -19.57 6.67
CA PHE A 47 11.21 -18.87 5.85
C PHE A 47 11.96 -19.85 4.94
N THR A 48 12.11 -19.48 3.66
CA THR A 48 12.84 -20.29 2.67
C THR A 48 13.52 -19.36 1.67
N TYR A 49 14.78 -19.64 1.30
CA TYR A 49 15.48 -18.86 0.28
C TYR A 49 15.15 -19.31 -1.15
N ILE A 50 15.24 -18.36 -2.07
CA ILE A 50 15.49 -18.58 -3.48
C ILE A 50 16.63 -17.64 -3.88
N GLY A 51 17.87 -18.12 -3.77
CA GLY A 51 19.04 -17.26 -3.99
C GLY A 51 19.03 -16.04 -3.06
N SER A 52 18.99 -14.84 -3.62
CA SER A 52 18.94 -13.57 -2.86
C SER A 52 17.56 -13.22 -2.29
N VAL A 53 16.51 -13.95 -2.67
CA VAL A 53 15.12 -13.68 -2.26
C VAL A 53 14.75 -14.52 -1.05
N LEU A 54 14.09 -13.90 -0.06
CA LEU A 54 13.52 -14.60 1.09
C LEU A 54 12.00 -14.74 0.94
N ILE A 55 11.51 -15.98 0.89
CA ILE A 55 10.08 -16.29 0.95
C ILE A 55 9.65 -16.45 2.40
N SER A 56 8.54 -15.81 2.75
CA SER A 56 7.89 -15.88 4.06
C SER A 56 6.44 -16.33 3.90
N VAL A 57 6.06 -17.46 4.51
CA VAL A 57 4.69 -17.99 4.49
C VAL A 57 4.01 -17.71 5.83
N ASN A 58 2.92 -16.93 5.84
CA ASN A 58 2.26 -16.53 7.08
C ASN A 58 1.76 -17.75 7.90
N PRO A 59 2.23 -17.95 9.15
CA PRO A 59 1.81 -19.08 9.98
C PRO A 59 0.43 -18.92 10.61
N PHE A 60 -0.16 -17.71 10.62
CA PHE A 60 -1.40 -17.37 11.36
C PHE A 60 -1.37 -17.75 12.86
N LYS A 61 -0.17 -17.90 13.42
CA LYS A 61 0.10 -18.17 14.83
C LYS A 61 1.43 -17.54 15.24
N GLN A 62 1.60 -17.31 16.53
CA GLN A 62 2.89 -16.89 17.08
C GLN A 62 3.86 -18.07 17.10
N LEU A 63 5.11 -17.82 16.70
CA LEU A 63 6.18 -18.83 16.69
C LEU A 63 7.24 -18.48 17.74
N PRO A 64 7.86 -19.48 18.39
CA PRO A 64 8.68 -19.26 19.59
C PRO A 64 10.13 -18.83 19.31
N TYR A 65 10.50 -18.54 18.06
CA TYR A 65 11.90 -18.29 17.65
C TYR A 65 12.17 -16.85 17.17
N PHE A 66 11.36 -15.89 17.61
CA PHE A 66 11.64 -14.46 17.43
C PHE A 66 12.15 -13.85 18.75
N THR A 67 13.22 -14.44 19.30
CA THR A 67 13.76 -14.05 20.60
C THR A 67 15.16 -13.47 20.49
N ASP A 68 15.67 -12.94 21.60
CA ASP A 68 17.03 -12.42 21.70
C ASP A 68 18.10 -13.46 21.32
N ARG A 69 17.82 -14.74 21.55
CA ARG A 69 18.68 -15.86 21.16
C ARG A 69 18.87 -15.93 19.65
N GLU A 70 17.80 -15.76 18.87
CA GLU A 70 17.92 -15.77 17.41
C GLU A 70 18.62 -14.52 16.91
N VAL A 71 18.45 -13.37 17.57
CA VAL A 71 19.23 -12.18 17.21
C VAL A 71 20.74 -12.46 17.32
N GLU A 72 21.18 -13.03 18.44
CA GLU A 72 22.58 -13.40 18.66
C GLU A 72 23.08 -14.48 17.67
N LEU A 73 22.22 -15.43 17.30
CA LEU A 73 22.56 -16.48 16.34
C LEU A 73 22.87 -15.92 14.95
N TYR A 74 22.11 -14.92 14.50
CA TYR A 74 22.24 -14.35 13.15
C TYR A 74 23.23 -13.19 13.08
N GLN A 75 23.61 -12.58 14.20
CA GLN A 75 24.51 -11.43 14.24
C GLN A 75 25.90 -11.76 13.69
N GLY A 76 26.24 -11.18 12.54
CA GLY A 76 27.53 -11.38 11.89
C GLY A 76 27.72 -12.75 11.23
N ALA A 77 26.68 -13.60 11.24
CA ALA A 77 26.74 -14.91 10.61
C ALA A 77 26.65 -14.79 9.08
N ALA A 78 27.33 -15.69 8.37
CA ALA A 78 27.15 -15.81 6.92
C ALA A 78 25.79 -16.46 6.61
N GLN A 79 25.21 -16.12 5.45
CA GLN A 79 23.84 -16.52 5.09
C GLN A 79 23.60 -18.04 5.10
N TYR A 80 24.64 -18.85 4.86
CA TYR A 80 24.58 -20.31 4.79
C TYR A 80 24.96 -21.02 6.10
N GLU A 81 25.38 -20.28 7.14
CA GLU A 81 25.74 -20.87 8.43
C GLU A 81 24.50 -21.26 9.24
N ASN A 82 23.41 -20.52 9.06
CA ASN A 82 22.16 -20.68 9.79
C ASN A 82 20.98 -20.93 8.83
N PRO A 83 19.88 -21.52 9.32
CA PRO A 83 18.67 -21.70 8.52
C PRO A 83 18.11 -20.36 8.00
N PRO A 84 17.26 -20.37 6.95
CA PRO A 84 16.66 -19.16 6.41
C PRO A 84 15.86 -18.40 7.46
N HIS A 85 16.14 -17.11 7.60
CA HIS A 85 15.43 -16.25 8.55
C HIS A 85 15.46 -14.79 8.11
N ILE A 86 14.46 -14.03 8.56
CA ILE A 86 14.39 -12.59 8.30
C ILE A 86 15.53 -11.80 8.96
N TYR A 87 16.08 -12.31 10.05
CA TYR A 87 17.24 -11.72 10.73
C TYR A 87 18.53 -11.86 9.93
N ALA A 88 18.72 -12.97 9.20
CA ALA A 88 19.85 -13.09 8.28
C ALA A 88 19.79 -12.04 7.16
N LEU A 89 18.59 -11.77 6.63
CA LEU A 89 18.39 -10.71 5.63
C LEU A 89 18.72 -9.33 6.22
N ALA A 90 18.18 -9.02 7.41
CA ALA A 90 18.43 -7.75 8.09
C ALA A 90 19.91 -7.55 8.46
N ASP A 91 20.60 -8.60 8.90
CA ASP A 91 22.03 -8.59 9.20
C ASP A 91 22.88 -8.33 7.95
N ASN A 92 22.56 -9.03 6.86
CA ASN A 92 23.24 -8.86 5.58
C ASN A 92 23.10 -7.41 5.07
N MET A 93 21.89 -6.85 5.11
CA MET A 93 21.66 -5.44 4.78
C MET A 93 22.51 -4.50 5.66
N TYR A 94 22.47 -4.67 6.99
CA TYR A 94 23.23 -3.81 7.89
C TYR A 94 24.74 -3.92 7.66
N ARG A 95 25.27 -5.13 7.44
CA ARG A 95 26.69 -5.34 7.16
C ARG A 95 27.11 -4.75 5.82
N ASN A 96 26.34 -4.95 4.75
CA ASN A 96 26.68 -4.39 3.43
C ASN A 96 26.68 -2.86 3.48
N MET A 97 25.71 -2.26 4.17
CA MET A 97 25.73 -0.81 4.41
C MET A 97 27.03 -0.35 5.05
N MET A 98 27.50 -1.06 6.08
CA MET A 98 28.71 -0.70 6.82
C MET A 98 30.01 -0.99 6.08
N ILE A 99 30.06 -2.08 5.30
CA ILE A 99 31.26 -2.52 4.57
C ILE A 99 31.40 -1.73 3.27
N ASP A 100 30.33 -1.64 2.50
CA ASP A 100 30.34 -1.05 1.16
C ASP A 100 30.08 0.46 1.18
N CYS A 101 29.65 0.99 2.33
CA CYS A 101 29.26 2.40 2.50
C CYS A 101 28.15 2.81 1.52
N GLU A 102 27.17 1.93 1.31
CA GLU A 102 26.03 2.12 0.41
C GLU A 102 24.69 1.97 1.12
N ASN A 103 23.73 2.82 0.75
CA ASN A 103 22.36 2.73 1.24
C ASN A 103 21.70 1.41 0.84
N GLN A 104 20.91 0.84 1.73
CA GLN A 104 20.24 -0.44 1.51
C GLN A 104 18.73 -0.28 1.52
N CYS A 105 18.02 -1.15 0.82
CA CYS A 105 16.57 -1.17 0.82
C CYS A 105 16.05 -2.59 0.75
N VAL A 106 15.02 -2.89 1.54
CA VAL A 106 14.23 -4.13 1.43
C VAL A 106 12.82 -3.81 0.97
N ILE A 107 12.40 -4.54 -0.06
CA ILE A 107 11.04 -4.47 -0.59
C ILE A 107 10.27 -5.68 -0.08
N ILE A 108 9.22 -5.45 0.71
CA ILE A 108 8.38 -6.52 1.25
C ILE A 108 7.08 -6.54 0.45
N SER A 109 6.98 -7.47 -0.49
CA SER A 109 5.81 -7.64 -1.35
C SER A 109 4.97 -8.86 -0.94
N GLY A 110 3.68 -8.82 -1.26
CA GLY A 110 2.75 -9.92 -0.99
C GLY A 110 1.30 -9.47 -0.93
N GLU A 111 0.38 -10.41 -1.04
CA GLU A 111 -1.06 -10.16 -0.96
C GLU A 111 -1.47 -9.55 0.41
N SER A 112 -2.67 -8.98 0.48
CA SER A 112 -3.20 -8.49 1.76
C SER A 112 -3.29 -9.63 2.77
N GLY A 113 -2.78 -9.43 3.99
CA GLY A 113 -2.71 -10.47 5.01
C GLY A 113 -1.50 -11.41 4.93
N ALA A 114 -0.58 -11.25 3.96
CA ALA A 114 0.60 -12.12 3.82
C ALA A 114 1.67 -11.97 4.93
N GLY A 115 1.55 -10.98 5.82
CA GLY A 115 2.49 -10.77 6.93
C GLY A 115 3.53 -9.67 6.73
N LYS A 116 3.38 -8.81 5.70
CA LYS A 116 4.35 -7.74 5.35
C LYS A 116 4.71 -6.82 6.51
N THR A 117 3.71 -6.30 7.21
CA THR A 117 3.92 -5.39 8.35
C THR A 117 4.61 -6.05 9.53
N VAL A 118 4.37 -7.35 9.76
CA VAL A 118 5.05 -8.11 10.81
C VAL A 118 6.52 -8.33 10.43
N ALA A 119 6.78 -8.68 9.16
CA ALA A 119 8.13 -8.80 8.63
C ALA A 119 8.92 -7.48 8.75
N ALA A 120 8.31 -6.35 8.39
CA ALA A 120 8.90 -5.02 8.58
C ALA A 120 9.27 -4.75 10.04
N LYS A 121 8.38 -5.07 10.98
CA LYS A 121 8.62 -4.93 12.43
C LYS A 121 9.83 -5.77 12.89
N TYR A 122 9.98 -6.99 12.39
CA TYR A 122 11.14 -7.84 12.71
C TYR A 122 12.46 -7.30 12.15
N ILE A 123 12.48 -6.80 10.91
CA ILE A 123 13.67 -6.20 10.31
C ILE A 123 14.10 -4.97 11.12
N MET A 124 13.17 -4.05 11.40
CA MET A 124 13.44 -2.85 12.19
C MET A 124 13.91 -3.19 13.60
N GLY A 125 13.26 -4.16 14.25
CA GLY A 125 13.63 -4.61 15.60
C GLY A 125 15.03 -5.22 15.67
N TYR A 126 15.40 -6.01 14.66
CA TYR A 126 16.73 -6.62 14.55
C TYR A 126 17.81 -5.54 14.34
N ILE A 127 17.65 -4.70 13.32
CA ILE A 127 18.60 -3.63 12.97
C ILE A 127 18.85 -2.73 14.18
N SER A 128 17.79 -2.31 14.87
CA SER A 128 17.92 -1.49 16.07
C SER A 128 18.71 -2.17 17.19
N LYS A 129 18.66 -3.50 17.30
CA LYS A 129 19.36 -4.23 18.36
C LYS A 129 20.85 -4.44 18.04
N VAL A 130 21.18 -4.73 16.79
CA VAL A 130 22.57 -5.01 16.37
C VAL A 130 23.41 -3.75 16.14
N SER A 131 22.78 -2.62 15.84
CA SER A 131 23.45 -1.34 15.57
C SER A 131 23.90 -0.57 16.82
N GLY A 132 23.85 -1.22 17.99
CA GLY A 132 24.27 -0.63 19.27
C GLY A 132 23.16 0.12 20.00
N GLY A 133 23.39 0.40 21.27
CA GLY A 133 22.40 0.97 22.19
C GLY A 133 22.91 2.23 22.87
N GLY A 134 22.17 3.32 22.67
CA GLY A 134 22.28 4.56 23.44
C GLY A 134 20.90 5.18 23.60
N PRO A 135 20.71 6.16 24.50
CA PRO A 135 19.40 6.77 24.74
C PRO A 135 18.76 7.35 23.46
N LYS A 136 19.58 7.91 22.54
CA LYS A 136 19.12 8.48 21.27
C LYS A 136 18.67 7.40 20.28
N VAL A 137 19.43 6.30 20.16
CA VAL A 137 19.08 5.12 19.34
C VAL A 137 17.75 4.51 19.80
N GLN A 138 17.63 4.33 21.12
CA GLN A 138 16.43 3.77 21.72
C GLN A 138 15.21 4.68 21.49
N HIS A 139 15.39 6.00 21.58
CA HIS A 139 14.35 6.97 21.28
C HIS A 139 13.85 6.90 19.84
N VAL A 140 14.76 6.87 18.84
CA VAL A 140 14.38 6.75 17.42
C VAL A 140 13.62 5.44 17.17
N LYS A 141 14.12 4.33 17.73
CA LYS A 141 13.44 3.03 17.67
C LYS A 141 12.04 3.09 18.26
N ASP A 142 11.93 3.64 19.46
CA ASP A 142 10.66 3.70 20.18
C ASP A 142 9.65 4.53 19.40
N ILE A 143 10.03 5.68 18.83
CA ILE A 143 9.13 6.46 17.98
C ILE A 143 8.71 5.68 16.73
N ILE A 144 9.63 5.04 16.01
CA ILE A 144 9.30 4.28 14.79
C ILE A 144 8.37 3.10 15.10
N LEU A 145 8.61 2.37 16.20
CA LEU A 145 7.78 1.24 16.58
C LEU A 145 6.44 1.66 17.17
N GLN A 146 6.42 2.66 18.06
CA GLN A 146 5.24 3.14 18.78
C GLN A 146 4.38 4.10 17.96
N SER A 147 4.86 4.61 16.82
CA SER A 147 4.02 5.33 15.85
C SER A 147 3.15 4.40 14.99
N ASN A 148 3.38 3.07 15.01
CA ASN A 148 2.57 2.14 14.22
C ASN A 148 1.08 2.13 14.63
N PRO A 149 0.68 2.02 15.92
CA PRO A 149 -0.72 2.14 16.31
C PRO A 149 -1.39 3.40 15.76
N LEU A 150 -0.69 4.54 15.80
CA LEU A 150 -1.17 5.80 15.24
C LEU A 150 -1.38 5.71 13.72
N LEU A 151 -0.39 5.25 12.97
CA LEU A 151 -0.50 5.11 11.52
C LEU A 151 -1.51 4.05 11.10
N GLU A 152 -1.64 2.96 11.86
CA GLU A 152 -2.63 1.90 11.62
C GLU A 152 -4.05 2.40 11.93
N ALA A 153 -4.26 3.20 12.98
CA ALA A 153 -5.55 3.79 13.30
C ALA A 153 -6.10 4.68 12.17
N PHE A 154 -5.25 5.54 11.60
CA PHE A 154 -5.64 6.50 10.56
C PHE A 154 -5.47 5.98 9.12
N GLY A 155 -4.65 4.95 8.92
CA GLY A 155 -4.28 4.46 7.59
C GLY A 155 -4.78 3.06 7.27
N ASN A 156 -5.26 2.30 8.26
CA ASN A 156 -5.78 0.95 8.03
C ASN A 156 -7.30 0.89 8.18
N ALA A 157 -7.88 -0.11 7.51
CA ALA A 157 -9.29 -0.41 7.57
C ALA A 157 -9.55 -1.91 7.41
N LYS A 158 -10.75 -2.35 7.81
CA LYS A 158 -11.27 -3.68 7.49
C LYS A 158 -11.66 -3.73 6.01
N THR A 159 -11.11 -4.69 5.29
CA THR A 159 -11.54 -5.10 3.94
C THR A 159 -12.11 -6.51 3.97
N VAL A 160 -12.68 -6.98 2.86
CA VAL A 160 -13.19 -8.35 2.73
C VAL A 160 -12.08 -9.41 2.94
N ARG A 161 -10.83 -9.07 2.67
CA ARG A 161 -9.68 -10.02 2.74
C ARG A 161 -8.87 -9.93 4.02
N ASN A 162 -8.88 -8.78 4.69
CA ASN A 162 -8.02 -8.52 5.84
C ASN A 162 -8.68 -7.49 6.77
N ASN A 163 -8.77 -7.84 8.05
CA ASN A 163 -9.36 -7.01 9.10
C ASN A 163 -8.53 -5.77 9.44
N ASN A 164 -7.22 -5.79 9.19
CA ASN A 164 -6.29 -4.67 9.41
C ASN A 164 -5.49 -4.39 8.13
N SER A 165 -6.17 -4.06 7.04
CA SER A 165 -5.52 -3.79 5.75
C SER A 165 -4.98 -2.38 5.70
N SER A 166 -3.67 -2.22 5.47
CA SER A 166 -3.08 -0.92 5.14
C SER A 166 -3.71 -0.37 3.86
N ARG A 167 -4.23 0.87 3.93
CA ARG A 167 -4.80 1.61 2.80
C ARG A 167 -3.91 2.78 2.38
N PHE A 168 -2.63 2.68 2.70
CA PHE A 168 -1.54 3.55 2.29
C PHE A 168 -0.25 2.70 2.22
N GLY A 169 0.69 3.10 1.38
CA GLY A 169 2.05 2.57 1.36
C GLY A 169 2.92 3.32 2.36
N LYS A 170 3.81 2.61 3.04
CA LYS A 170 4.76 3.18 3.99
C LYS A 170 6.18 2.79 3.64
N TYR A 171 7.05 3.78 3.59
CA TYR A 171 8.48 3.61 3.43
C TYR A 171 9.15 4.16 4.66
N PHE A 172 9.75 3.27 5.45
CA PHE A 172 10.53 3.63 6.62
C PHE A 172 12.00 3.71 6.24
N GLU A 173 12.65 4.80 6.60
CA GLU A 173 14.08 4.99 6.44
C GLU A 173 14.66 5.11 7.84
N ILE A 174 15.56 4.18 8.19
CA ILE A 174 16.39 4.30 9.39
C ILE A 174 17.67 4.96 8.93
N GLN A 175 18.03 6.09 9.54
CA GLN A 175 19.24 6.84 9.20
C GLN A 175 20.35 6.51 10.21
N PHE A 176 21.54 6.29 9.68
CA PHE A 176 22.71 5.89 10.45
C PHE A 176 23.80 6.95 10.37
N SER A 177 24.57 7.03 11.44
CA SER A 177 25.87 7.69 11.42
C SER A 177 26.91 6.84 10.68
N ARG A 178 28.05 7.43 10.32
CA ARG A 178 29.22 6.69 9.82
C ARG A 178 29.70 5.56 10.73
N GLY A 179 29.41 5.64 12.03
CA GLY A 179 29.75 4.60 13.01
C GLY A 179 28.80 3.40 12.98
N GLY A 180 27.70 3.47 12.23
CA GLY A 180 26.67 2.43 12.17
C GLY A 180 25.58 2.56 13.23
N GLU A 181 25.62 3.60 14.06
CA GLU A 181 24.58 3.86 15.06
C GLU A 181 23.38 4.59 14.43
N PRO A 182 22.12 4.16 14.70
CA PRO A 182 20.94 4.81 14.17
C PRO A 182 20.63 6.09 14.96
N ASP A 183 20.64 7.22 14.28
CA ASP A 183 20.56 8.54 14.91
C ASP A 183 19.53 9.47 14.26
N GLY A 184 18.69 8.93 13.38
CA GLY A 184 17.52 9.57 12.80
C GLY A 184 16.63 8.59 12.04
N GLY A 185 15.55 9.11 11.48
CA GLY A 185 14.71 8.34 10.57
C GLY A 185 13.78 9.23 9.75
N LYS A 186 13.09 8.60 8.81
CA LYS A 186 12.08 9.27 7.97
C LYS A 186 11.01 8.27 7.57
N ILE A 187 9.76 8.73 7.60
CA ILE A 187 8.60 7.99 7.15
C ILE A 187 8.02 8.74 5.96
N SER A 188 7.94 8.06 4.83
CA SER A 188 7.23 8.54 3.65
C SER A 188 5.93 7.76 3.49
N ASN A 189 4.80 8.47 3.37
CA ASN A 189 3.52 7.89 3.05
C ASN A 189 3.25 7.97 1.53
N PHE A 190 2.52 7.00 1.00
CA PHE A 190 2.13 6.99 -0.41
C PHE A 190 0.70 6.50 -0.57
N LEU A 191 -0.05 7.12 -1.49
CA LEU A 191 -1.34 6.62 -1.98
C LEU A 191 -2.34 6.27 -0.87
N LEU A 192 -2.58 7.19 0.09
CA LEU A 192 -3.69 7.06 1.02
C LEU A 192 -5.01 6.96 0.24
N GLU A 193 -5.79 5.92 0.49
CA GLU A 193 -7.10 5.68 -0.15
C GLU A 193 -8.17 6.65 0.40
N LYS A 194 -8.03 7.94 0.10
CA LYS A 194 -8.92 9.00 0.58
C LYS A 194 -10.40 8.76 0.25
N SER A 195 -10.72 8.07 -0.84
CA SER A 195 -12.11 7.73 -1.19
C SER A 195 -12.81 6.88 -0.13
N ARG A 196 -12.06 6.09 0.65
CA ARG A 196 -12.60 5.31 1.77
C ARG A 196 -13.28 6.15 2.84
N VAL A 197 -12.86 7.40 3.01
CA VAL A 197 -13.45 8.33 3.99
C VAL A 197 -14.94 8.51 3.75
N VAL A 198 -15.36 8.57 2.48
CA VAL A 198 -16.73 8.94 2.09
C VAL A 198 -17.57 7.76 1.58
N SER A 199 -16.92 6.68 1.15
CA SER A 199 -17.61 5.50 0.62
C SER A 199 -16.82 4.22 0.90
N GLN A 200 -17.52 3.13 1.20
CA GLN A 200 -16.93 1.81 1.44
C GLN A 200 -17.73 0.71 0.74
N ASN A 201 -17.06 -0.36 0.36
CA ASN A 201 -17.74 -1.54 -0.18
C ASN A 201 -18.51 -2.29 0.92
N GLN A 202 -19.53 -3.05 0.52
CA GLN A 202 -20.30 -3.89 1.44
C GLN A 202 -19.38 -4.88 2.17
N GLY A 203 -19.53 -4.98 3.49
CA GLY A 203 -18.67 -5.84 4.33
C GLY A 203 -17.35 -5.22 4.79
N GLU A 204 -17.00 -4.03 4.30
CA GLU A 204 -15.79 -3.29 4.71
C GLU A 204 -16.08 -2.26 5.81
N ARG A 205 -15.03 -1.71 6.43
CA ARG A 205 -15.13 -0.56 7.33
C ARG A 205 -14.48 0.67 6.70
N ASN A 206 -14.80 1.84 7.27
CA ASN A 206 -13.97 3.04 7.14
C ASN A 206 -12.67 2.85 7.94
N PHE A 207 -11.82 3.88 8.01
CA PHE A 207 -10.60 3.84 8.83
C PHE A 207 -10.89 3.57 10.30
N HIS A 208 -9.99 2.84 10.96
CA HIS A 208 -10.22 2.36 12.34
C HIS A 208 -10.45 3.49 13.33
N ILE A 209 -9.78 4.64 13.15
CA ILE A 209 -9.88 5.80 14.04
C ILE A 209 -11.33 6.25 14.29
N TYR A 210 -12.21 6.14 13.31
CA TYR A 210 -13.62 6.50 13.51
C TYR A 210 -14.29 5.58 14.53
N TYR A 211 -14.11 4.27 14.41
CA TYR A 211 -14.69 3.29 15.33
C TYR A 211 -14.01 3.34 16.71
N GLN A 212 -12.69 3.57 16.73
CA GLN A 212 -11.92 3.79 17.94
C GLN A 212 -12.39 5.03 18.70
N LEU A 213 -12.62 6.16 18.03
CA LEU A 213 -13.16 7.37 18.64
C LEU A 213 -14.55 7.11 19.24
N LEU A 214 -15.48 6.53 18.46
CA LEU A 214 -16.85 6.29 18.92
C LEU A 214 -16.91 5.25 20.06
N GLY A 215 -16.03 4.25 20.04
CA GLY A 215 -15.95 3.20 21.07
C GLY A 215 -15.16 3.60 22.31
N GLY A 216 -14.09 4.38 22.14
CA GLY A 216 -13.07 4.67 23.16
C GLY A 216 -13.16 6.04 23.81
N ALA A 217 -13.80 7.03 23.19
CA ALA A 217 -13.91 8.38 23.75
C ALA A 217 -14.60 8.38 25.12
N THR A 218 -14.10 9.23 26.03
CA THR A 218 -14.70 9.48 27.34
C THR A 218 -16.06 10.16 27.19
N LYS A 219 -16.89 10.13 28.23
CA LYS A 219 -18.21 10.78 28.19
C LYS A 219 -18.11 12.27 27.87
N GLU A 220 -17.18 12.97 28.51
CA GLU A 220 -16.90 14.39 28.27
C GLU A 220 -16.45 14.64 26.82
N MET A 221 -15.53 13.83 26.31
CA MET A 221 -15.07 13.95 24.93
C MET A 221 -16.20 13.71 23.93
N ARG A 222 -17.09 12.75 24.20
CA ARG A 222 -18.28 12.50 23.35
C ARG A 222 -19.23 13.68 23.34
N GLU A 223 -19.48 14.29 24.49
CA GLU A 223 -20.33 15.49 24.60
C GLU A 223 -19.71 16.67 23.85
N ASN A 224 -18.41 16.92 24.03
CA ASN A 224 -17.69 18.02 23.38
C ASN A 224 -17.59 17.86 21.85
N LEU A 225 -17.39 16.63 21.36
CA LEU A 225 -17.32 16.32 19.93
C LEU A 225 -18.70 16.09 19.29
N GLY A 226 -19.76 16.01 20.11
CA GLY A 226 -21.11 15.66 19.65
C GLY A 226 -21.17 14.28 19.00
N VAL A 227 -20.37 13.31 19.47
CA VAL A 227 -20.28 11.99 18.83
C VAL A 227 -21.16 10.92 19.48
N THR A 228 -21.78 10.08 18.65
CA THR A 228 -22.73 9.04 19.08
C THR A 228 -22.41 7.67 18.46
N THR A 229 -23.41 6.83 18.20
CA THR A 229 -23.23 5.51 17.60
C THR A 229 -22.89 5.57 16.10
N PRO A 230 -22.15 4.58 15.55
CA PRO A 230 -21.70 4.59 14.16
C PRO A 230 -22.82 4.66 13.11
N ASP A 231 -24.00 4.11 13.40
CA ASP A 231 -25.16 4.06 12.49
C ASP A 231 -25.77 5.44 12.18
N TYR A 232 -25.52 6.42 13.05
CA TYR A 232 -25.94 7.81 12.85
C TYR A 232 -25.16 8.51 11.72
N TYR A 233 -23.94 8.09 11.43
CA TYR A 233 -23.06 8.78 10.49
C TYR A 233 -23.13 8.15 9.10
N LEU A 234 -23.43 8.98 8.08
CA LEU A 234 -23.50 8.54 6.70
C LEU A 234 -22.19 7.87 6.25
N TYR A 235 -21.04 8.37 6.67
CA TYR A 235 -19.74 7.81 6.28
C TYR A 235 -19.38 6.48 6.96
N LEU A 236 -20.19 5.99 7.90
CA LEU A 236 -19.97 4.72 8.60
C LEU A 236 -21.08 3.70 8.38
N ASN A 237 -22.29 4.13 8.01
CA ASN A 237 -23.47 3.27 7.92
C ASN A 237 -23.73 2.63 6.55
N GLN A 238 -22.94 2.97 5.53
CA GLN A 238 -23.12 2.49 4.15
C GLN A 238 -22.78 1.01 3.95
N SER A 239 -21.80 0.47 4.68
CA SER A 239 -21.28 -0.89 4.45
C SER A 239 -22.02 -1.98 5.22
N GLY A 240 -22.84 -1.60 6.21
CA GLY A 240 -23.51 -2.51 7.14
C GLY A 240 -22.57 -3.20 8.13
N THR A 241 -21.30 -2.78 8.23
CA THR A 241 -20.29 -3.42 9.09
C THR A 241 -19.66 -2.40 10.03
N TYR A 242 -19.85 -2.60 11.34
CA TYR A 242 -19.33 -1.72 12.39
C TYR A 242 -18.28 -2.40 13.27
N ILE A 243 -18.46 -3.69 13.54
CA ILE A 243 -17.67 -4.49 14.49
C ILE A 243 -16.77 -5.47 13.73
N VAL A 244 -15.61 -5.77 14.30
CA VAL A 244 -14.70 -6.85 13.90
C VAL A 244 -14.54 -7.80 15.10
N GLU A 245 -14.75 -9.10 14.89
CA GLU A 245 -14.96 -10.09 15.97
C GLU A 245 -13.79 -10.21 16.97
N ASP A 246 -12.57 -9.78 16.59
CA ASP A 246 -11.36 -9.86 17.43
C ASP A 246 -10.72 -8.50 17.72
N VAL A 247 -11.41 -7.38 17.46
CA VAL A 247 -10.86 -6.04 17.67
C VAL A 247 -11.59 -5.32 18.80
N ASN A 248 -10.82 -4.83 19.76
CA ASN A 248 -11.34 -3.97 20.82
C ASN A 248 -11.02 -2.51 20.49
N ASP A 249 -11.91 -1.86 19.72
CA ASP A 249 -11.73 -0.47 19.27
C ASP A 249 -11.51 0.52 20.45
N LYS A 250 -12.04 0.22 21.65
CA LYS A 250 -11.80 1.04 22.86
C LYS A 250 -10.36 0.93 23.36
N LYS A 251 -9.78 -0.27 23.35
CA LYS A 251 -8.39 -0.47 23.74
C LYS A 251 -7.47 0.18 22.70
N GLU A 252 -7.72 -0.07 21.42
CA GLU A 252 -6.94 0.49 20.31
C GLU A 252 -6.98 2.03 20.29
N PHE A 253 -8.09 2.64 20.72
CA PHE A 253 -8.16 4.09 20.92
C PHE A 253 -7.18 4.58 21.99
N SER A 254 -7.09 3.88 23.13
CA SER A 254 -6.12 4.20 24.19
C SER A 254 -4.69 4.08 23.66
N ASP A 255 -4.39 3.00 22.93
CA ASP A 255 -3.06 2.76 22.35
C ASP A 255 -2.72 3.85 21.31
N THR A 256 -3.72 4.36 20.58
CA THR A 256 -3.56 5.48 19.62
C THR A 256 -3.27 6.80 20.31
N MET A 257 -3.97 7.13 21.41
CA MET A 257 -3.72 8.35 22.19
C MET A 257 -2.35 8.32 22.89
N GLU A 258 -1.94 7.16 23.38
CA GLU A 258 -0.59 6.94 23.93
C GLU A 258 0.47 7.14 22.83
N ALA A 259 0.26 6.57 21.64
CA ALA A 259 1.16 6.75 20.50
C ALA A 259 1.30 8.23 20.09
N MET A 260 0.23 9.01 20.09
CA MET A 260 0.31 10.46 19.84
C MET A 260 1.17 11.17 20.88
N SER A 261 1.05 10.79 22.15
CA SER A 261 1.83 11.36 23.25
C SER A 261 3.32 11.03 23.13
N VAL A 262 3.65 9.80 22.74
CA VAL A 262 5.04 9.35 22.50
C VAL A 262 5.68 10.11 21.34
N VAL A 263 4.94 10.31 20.25
CA VAL A 263 5.41 11.06 19.08
C VAL A 263 5.65 12.54 19.43
N GLY A 264 5.09 13.02 20.54
CA GLY A 264 5.29 14.37 21.03
C GLY A 264 4.19 15.35 20.62
N LEU A 265 3.01 14.85 20.24
CA LEU A 265 1.84 15.72 20.06
C LEU A 265 1.36 16.24 21.42
N SER A 266 1.18 17.56 21.51
CA SER A 266 0.60 18.18 22.70
C SER A 266 -0.85 17.72 22.91
N VAL A 267 -1.37 17.88 24.13
CA VAL A 267 -2.78 17.57 24.41
C VAL A 267 -3.72 18.39 23.53
N ASP A 268 -3.38 19.67 23.30
CA ASP A 268 -4.14 20.55 22.41
C ASP A 268 -4.13 20.04 20.96
N ASP A 269 -2.98 19.57 20.46
CA ASP A 269 -2.89 18.98 19.11
C ASP A 269 -3.71 17.68 19.02
N GLN A 270 -3.67 16.84 20.05
CA GLN A 270 -4.47 15.61 20.11
C GLN A 270 -5.97 15.93 20.06
N ASP A 271 -6.41 16.93 20.82
CA ASP A 271 -7.80 17.39 20.80
C ASP A 271 -8.20 17.95 19.43
N MET A 272 -7.35 18.74 18.78
CA MET A 272 -7.59 19.24 17.42
C MET A 272 -7.68 18.11 16.39
N VAL A 273 -6.83 17.08 16.49
CA VAL A 273 -6.90 15.90 15.62
C VAL A 273 -8.27 15.23 15.77
N MET A 274 -8.75 15.05 17.01
CA MET A 274 -10.05 14.41 17.27
C MET A 274 -11.23 15.28 16.85
N GLN A 275 -11.11 16.61 16.98
CA GLN A 275 -12.09 17.57 16.45
C GLN A 275 -12.22 17.47 14.93
N ILE A 276 -11.11 17.34 14.20
CA ILE A 276 -11.15 17.17 12.74
C ILE A 276 -11.78 15.82 12.37
N VAL A 277 -11.43 14.73 13.06
CA VAL A 277 -12.03 13.39 12.84
C VAL A 277 -13.55 13.44 13.04
N ALA A 278 -14.01 13.99 14.17
CA ALA A 278 -15.43 14.16 14.44
C ALA A 278 -16.11 15.12 13.46
N GLY A 279 -15.44 16.21 13.10
CA GLY A 279 -15.92 17.20 12.12
C GLY A 279 -16.18 16.57 10.76
N ILE A 280 -15.32 15.66 10.30
CA ILE A 280 -15.51 14.91 9.05
C ILE A 280 -16.74 13.99 9.12
N LEU A 281 -16.96 13.32 10.26
CA LEU A 281 -18.17 12.49 10.45
C LEU A 281 -19.45 13.34 10.34
N HIS A 282 -19.47 14.49 11.02
CA HIS A 282 -20.61 15.40 10.97
C HIS A 282 -20.81 16.04 9.60
N LEU A 283 -19.73 16.36 8.87
CA LEU A 283 -19.82 16.81 7.48
C LEU A 283 -20.59 15.81 6.63
N GLY A 284 -20.34 14.51 6.78
CA GLY A 284 -21.03 13.46 6.04
C GLY A 284 -22.54 13.45 6.21
N ASN A 285 -23.06 13.96 7.33
CA ASN A 285 -24.49 14.00 7.61
C ASN A 285 -25.21 15.20 6.96
N ILE A 286 -24.47 16.14 6.37
CA ILE A 286 -25.07 17.26 5.63
C ILE A 286 -25.72 16.71 4.34
N ALA A 287 -27.05 16.78 4.29
CA ALA A 287 -27.85 16.44 3.12
C ALA A 287 -28.29 17.69 2.35
N PHE A 288 -28.53 17.51 1.05
CA PHE A 288 -28.94 18.58 0.15
C PHE A 288 -30.27 18.22 -0.52
N ARG A 289 -31.17 19.19 -0.60
CA ARG A 289 -32.43 19.11 -1.34
C ARG A 289 -32.39 20.04 -2.54
N GLU A 290 -33.12 19.68 -3.59
CA GLU A 290 -33.23 20.50 -4.80
C GLU A 290 -34.32 21.54 -4.62
N GLU A 291 -33.98 22.81 -4.87
CA GLU A 291 -34.92 23.93 -4.90
C GLU A 291 -34.61 24.81 -6.11
N GLY A 292 -35.51 24.84 -7.10
CA GLY A 292 -35.33 25.64 -8.31
C GLY A 292 -34.08 25.28 -9.14
N ASN A 293 -33.76 23.99 -9.27
CA ASN A 293 -32.55 23.43 -9.89
C ASN A 293 -31.23 23.67 -9.12
N TYR A 294 -31.28 24.22 -7.92
CA TYR A 294 -30.10 24.48 -7.09
C TYR A 294 -30.12 23.66 -5.80
N ALA A 295 -28.92 23.40 -5.26
CA ALA A 295 -28.76 22.75 -3.97
C ALA A 295 -29.04 23.72 -2.82
N VAL A 296 -29.91 23.30 -1.92
CA VAL A 296 -30.10 23.91 -0.61
C VAL A 296 -29.83 22.86 0.46
N VAL A 297 -29.19 23.26 1.56
CA VAL A 297 -28.99 22.36 2.70
C VAL A 297 -30.35 21.97 3.28
N GLU A 298 -30.57 20.67 3.51
CA GLU A 298 -31.86 20.16 3.95
C GLU A 298 -32.23 20.63 5.36
N SER A 299 -31.27 20.57 6.29
CA SER A 299 -31.39 21.16 7.62
C SER A 299 -30.10 21.86 8.02
N GLU A 300 -30.23 23.13 8.42
CA GLU A 300 -29.10 23.95 8.84
C GLU A 300 -28.51 23.49 10.18
N ASP A 301 -29.26 22.76 11.00
CA ASP A 301 -28.79 22.24 12.28
C ASP A 301 -27.58 21.30 12.10
N PHE A 302 -27.54 20.54 11.00
CA PHE A 302 -26.40 19.67 10.66
C PHE A 302 -25.13 20.43 10.28
N LEU A 303 -25.20 21.75 10.09
CA LEU A 303 -24.03 22.59 9.86
C LEU A 303 -23.37 23.06 11.17
N ALA A 304 -24.09 23.04 12.30
CA ALA A 304 -23.63 23.63 13.55
C ALA A 304 -22.40 22.91 14.13
N PHE A 305 -22.47 21.58 14.30
CA PHE A 305 -21.35 20.77 14.79
C PHE A 305 -20.10 20.84 13.91
N PRO A 306 -20.15 20.61 12.58
CA PRO A 306 -18.95 20.67 11.76
C PRO A 306 -18.37 22.09 11.70
N ALA A 307 -19.20 23.13 11.75
CA ALA A 307 -18.72 24.52 11.82
C ALA A 307 -17.98 24.80 13.14
N TYR A 308 -18.55 24.36 14.27
CA TYR A 308 -17.95 24.49 15.60
C TYR A 308 -16.60 23.75 15.70
N LEU A 309 -16.57 22.47 15.31
CA LEU A 309 -15.36 21.64 15.42
C LEU A 309 -14.23 22.08 14.49
N LEU A 310 -14.55 22.60 13.31
CA LEU A 310 -13.55 23.12 12.36
C LEU A 310 -13.19 24.59 12.61
N GLY A 311 -13.83 25.26 13.58
CA GLY A 311 -13.57 26.67 13.89
C GLY A 311 -13.95 27.63 12.76
N ILE A 312 -15.00 27.32 11.99
CA ILE A 312 -15.47 28.12 10.85
C ILE A 312 -16.90 28.61 11.05
N SER A 313 -17.32 29.63 10.30
CA SER A 313 -18.71 30.10 10.35
C SER A 313 -19.65 29.12 9.64
N GLN A 314 -20.83 28.90 10.24
CA GLN A 314 -21.88 28.06 9.67
C GLN A 314 -22.34 28.56 8.29
N GLU A 315 -22.48 29.89 8.15
CA GLU A 315 -22.80 30.54 6.88
C GLU A 315 -21.68 30.35 5.85
N GLY A 316 -20.42 30.48 6.26
CA GLY A 316 -19.27 30.25 5.39
C GLY A 316 -19.23 28.82 4.86
N LEU A 317 -19.47 27.84 5.75
CA LEU A 317 -19.56 26.43 5.37
C LEU A 317 -20.72 26.19 4.39
N LYS A 318 -21.92 26.68 4.72
CA LYS A 318 -23.10 26.58 3.84
C LYS A 318 -22.81 27.12 2.44
N ASN A 319 -22.31 28.35 2.36
CA ASN A 319 -22.04 29.02 1.09
C ASN A 319 -20.98 28.27 0.27
N LYS A 320 -19.94 27.71 0.91
CA LYS A 320 -18.91 26.92 0.20
C LYS A 320 -19.38 25.55 -0.27
N LEU A 321 -20.35 24.94 0.42
CA LEU A 321 -20.93 23.67 0.00
C LEU A 321 -21.94 23.82 -1.14
N THR A 322 -22.67 24.94 -1.19
CA THR A 322 -23.73 25.17 -2.18
C THR A 322 -23.34 26.08 -3.33
N SER A 323 -22.18 26.75 -3.26
CA SER A 323 -21.73 27.67 -4.31
C SER A 323 -20.22 27.65 -4.52
N ARG A 324 -19.79 27.99 -5.73
CA ARG A 324 -18.39 28.23 -6.08
C ARG A 324 -18.21 29.62 -6.68
N ILE A 325 -17.03 30.22 -6.48
CA ILE A 325 -16.68 31.51 -7.09
C ILE A 325 -15.92 31.21 -8.39
N MET A 326 -16.38 31.78 -9.50
CA MET A 326 -15.69 31.72 -10.79
C MET A 326 -15.17 33.10 -11.16
N ASP A 327 -13.86 33.20 -11.35
CA ASP A 327 -13.21 34.41 -11.86
C ASP A 327 -13.22 34.38 -13.39
N SER A 328 -14.07 35.20 -13.99
CA SER A 328 -14.10 35.40 -15.44
C SER A 328 -13.19 36.56 -15.81
N LYS A 329 -12.16 36.28 -16.61
CA LYS A 329 -11.32 37.32 -17.22
C LYS A 329 -11.84 37.64 -18.61
N TRP A 330 -12.61 38.72 -18.73
CA TRP A 330 -13.07 39.24 -20.02
C TRP A 330 -12.54 40.67 -20.21
N GLY A 331 -11.83 40.93 -21.30
CA GLY A 331 -11.39 42.29 -21.66
C GLY A 331 -10.43 42.97 -20.67
N GLY A 332 -9.59 42.21 -19.96
CA GLY A 332 -8.60 42.76 -19.01
C GLY A 332 -9.14 43.11 -17.62
N LYS A 333 -10.45 42.92 -17.37
CA LYS A 333 -11.04 42.98 -16.03
C LYS A 333 -11.32 41.57 -15.51
N THR A 334 -11.09 41.38 -14.21
CA THR A 334 -11.42 40.12 -13.52
C THR A 334 -12.73 40.35 -12.78
N GLU A 335 -13.80 39.69 -13.21
CA GLU A 335 -15.10 39.69 -12.52
C GLU A 335 -15.29 38.35 -11.81
N SER A 336 -15.64 38.37 -10.54
CA SER A 336 -15.94 37.16 -9.75
C SER A 336 -17.45 36.96 -9.68
N ILE A 337 -17.92 35.79 -10.13
CA ILE A 337 -19.34 35.42 -10.12
C ILE A 337 -19.53 34.22 -9.20
N ALA A 338 -20.48 34.33 -8.27
CA ALA A 338 -20.90 33.20 -7.45
C ALA A 338 -21.88 32.31 -8.25
N VAL A 339 -21.51 31.05 -8.46
CA VAL A 339 -22.30 30.05 -9.17
C VAL A 339 -22.85 29.07 -8.15
N THR A 340 -24.17 28.99 -8.03
CA THR A 340 -24.87 28.00 -7.21
C THR A 340 -24.79 26.62 -7.85
N LEU A 341 -24.50 25.62 -7.03
CA LEU A 341 -24.31 24.22 -7.43
C LEU A 341 -25.65 23.48 -7.44
N ASN A 342 -25.74 22.39 -8.20
CA ASN A 342 -26.81 21.41 -8.06
C ASN A 342 -26.54 20.44 -6.89
N THR A 343 -27.52 19.61 -6.53
CA THR A 343 -27.45 18.70 -5.36
C THR A 343 -26.29 17.71 -5.44
N GLU A 344 -26.03 17.18 -6.63
CA GLU A 344 -24.93 16.24 -6.88
C GLU A 344 -23.56 16.93 -6.70
N GLN A 345 -23.39 18.11 -7.29
CA GLN A 345 -22.17 18.92 -7.16
C GLN A 345 -21.90 19.37 -5.72
N ALA A 346 -22.95 19.72 -4.98
CA ALA A 346 -22.84 20.08 -3.57
C ALA A 346 -22.39 18.86 -2.73
N SER A 347 -22.95 17.68 -3.01
CA SER A 347 -22.54 16.41 -2.39
C SER A 347 -21.08 16.07 -2.69
N PHE A 348 -20.65 16.23 -3.95
CA PHE A 348 -19.23 16.06 -4.32
C PHE A 348 -18.32 17.08 -3.65
N THR A 349 -18.78 18.31 -3.45
CA THR A 349 -18.00 19.35 -2.77
C THR A 349 -17.81 19.02 -1.29
N ARG A 350 -18.88 18.58 -0.60
CA ARG A 350 -18.82 18.05 0.78
C ARG A 350 -17.83 16.89 0.87
N ASP A 351 -17.96 15.90 -0.01
CA ASP A 351 -17.09 14.72 0.00
C ASP A 351 -15.63 15.07 -0.35
N ALA A 352 -15.41 16.02 -1.27
CA ALA A 352 -14.07 16.53 -1.59
C ALA A 352 -13.43 17.23 -0.40
N LEU A 353 -14.20 18.03 0.35
CA LEU A 353 -13.74 18.66 1.59
C LEU A 353 -13.36 17.61 2.64
N SER A 354 -14.23 16.63 2.89
CA SER A 354 -13.98 15.52 3.82
C SER A 354 -12.70 14.75 3.47
N LYS A 355 -12.51 14.40 2.20
CA LYS A 355 -11.29 13.74 1.71
C LYS A 355 -10.04 14.59 1.88
N ALA A 356 -10.15 15.89 1.61
CA ALA A 356 -9.03 16.83 1.73
C ALA A 356 -8.60 17.05 3.19
N LEU A 357 -9.58 17.18 4.11
CA LEU A 357 -9.31 17.30 5.54
C LEU A 357 -8.61 16.04 6.07
N TYR A 358 -9.15 14.86 5.74
CA TYR A 358 -8.56 13.60 6.18
C TYR A 358 -7.13 13.39 5.65
N SER A 359 -6.90 13.68 4.36
CA SER A 359 -5.57 13.58 3.76
C SER A 359 -4.56 14.50 4.45
N ARG A 360 -4.93 15.77 4.66
CA ARG A 360 -4.04 16.75 5.33
C ARG A 360 -3.82 16.41 6.79
N LEU A 361 -4.82 15.85 7.46
CA LEU A 361 -4.69 15.35 8.83
C LEU A 361 -3.67 14.20 8.88
N PHE A 362 -3.78 13.25 7.96
CA PHE A 362 -2.85 12.15 7.87
C PHE A 362 -1.41 12.61 7.56
N ASP A 363 -1.24 13.55 6.63
CA ASP A 363 0.06 14.16 6.33
C ASP A 363 0.63 14.89 7.56
N PHE A 364 -0.19 15.63 8.31
CA PHE A 364 0.22 16.26 9.57
C PHE A 364 0.71 15.25 10.61
N LEU A 365 0.05 14.10 10.76
CA LEU A 365 0.48 13.05 11.67
C LEU A 365 1.84 12.48 11.24
N VAL A 366 2.03 12.21 9.95
CA VAL A 366 3.31 11.73 9.40
C VAL A 366 4.41 12.77 9.58
N ASP A 367 4.13 14.05 9.33
CA ASP A 367 5.06 15.14 9.55
C ASP A 367 5.44 15.30 11.03
N SER A 368 4.50 15.08 11.93
CA SER A 368 4.74 15.12 13.38
C SER A 368 5.67 13.99 13.81
N ILE A 369 5.47 12.77 13.27
CA ILE A 369 6.39 11.65 13.49
C ILE A 369 7.78 11.98 12.94
N ASN A 370 7.86 12.50 11.71
CA ASN A 370 9.13 12.86 11.08
C ASN A 370 9.90 13.92 11.87
N LYS A 371 9.23 14.93 12.44
CA LYS A 371 9.85 15.93 13.33
C LYS A 371 10.46 15.29 14.58
N ALA A 372 9.83 14.26 15.13
CA ALA A 372 10.31 13.57 16.34
C ALA A 372 11.57 12.72 16.10
N ILE A 373 11.79 12.24 14.87
CA ILE A 373 12.96 11.42 14.48
C ILE A 373 13.95 12.15 13.56
N GLN A 374 13.77 13.46 13.38
CA GLN A 374 14.53 14.26 12.42
C GLN A 374 16.02 14.31 12.77
N LYS A 375 16.86 14.23 11.73
CA LYS A 375 18.30 14.47 11.77
C LYS A 375 18.71 15.57 10.79
N ASP A 376 19.73 16.34 11.14
CA ASP A 376 20.22 17.47 10.32
C ASP A 376 20.93 17.02 9.04
N HIS A 377 21.67 15.91 9.09
CA HIS A 377 22.47 15.41 7.99
C HIS A 377 22.31 13.90 7.80
N GLU A 378 21.93 13.49 6.60
CA GLU A 378 21.83 12.09 6.22
C GLU A 378 23.18 11.57 5.71
N GLU A 379 23.62 10.43 6.23
CA GLU A 379 24.87 9.77 5.82
C GLU A 379 24.57 8.44 5.14
N PHE A 380 24.08 7.47 5.92
CA PHE A 380 23.60 6.18 5.41
C PHE A 380 22.15 5.95 5.80
N ASN A 381 21.42 5.19 4.99
CA ASN A 381 20.07 4.77 5.31
C ASN A 381 19.79 3.31 4.96
N ILE A 382 18.88 2.72 5.75
CA ILE A 382 18.23 1.47 5.42
C ILE A 382 16.73 1.73 5.25
N GLY A 383 16.27 1.52 4.02
CA GLY A 383 14.87 1.60 3.63
C GLY A 383 14.12 0.30 3.82
N VAL A 384 12.90 0.38 4.37
CA VAL A 384 11.95 -0.74 4.46
C VAL A 384 10.65 -0.31 3.79
N LEU A 385 10.39 -0.85 2.60
CA LEU A 385 9.14 -0.61 1.87
C LEU A 385 8.10 -1.66 2.24
N ASP A 386 7.09 -1.24 3.00
CA ASP A 386 5.88 -2.02 3.27
C ASP A 386 4.71 -1.41 2.48
N ILE A 387 4.40 -2.03 1.36
CA ILE A 387 3.33 -1.61 0.46
C ILE A 387 2.35 -2.76 0.24
N TYR A 388 1.06 -2.42 0.15
CA TYR A 388 0.04 -3.40 -0.16
C TYR A 388 0.18 -3.90 -1.60
N GLY A 389 -0.08 -5.20 -1.78
CA GLY A 389 0.10 -5.88 -3.07
C GLY A 389 -0.97 -5.54 -4.09
N PHE A 390 -1.02 -6.32 -5.17
CA PHE A 390 -2.07 -6.21 -6.19
C PHE A 390 -3.48 -6.33 -5.59
N GLU A 391 -4.37 -5.43 -6.02
CA GLU A 391 -5.77 -5.40 -5.62
C GLU A 391 -6.67 -5.70 -6.82
N ILE A 392 -7.47 -6.75 -6.68
CA ILE A 392 -8.42 -7.18 -7.70
C ILE A 392 -9.75 -7.47 -7.00
N PHE A 393 -10.67 -6.51 -7.04
CA PHE A 393 -12.02 -6.60 -6.53
C PHE A 393 -13.04 -6.77 -7.67
N GLN A 394 -14.32 -6.95 -7.33
CA GLN A 394 -15.40 -6.97 -8.33
C GLN A 394 -15.54 -5.64 -9.06
N LYS A 395 -15.36 -4.52 -8.35
CA LYS A 395 -15.27 -3.16 -8.90
C LYS A 395 -13.95 -2.55 -8.46
N ASN A 396 -13.16 -2.07 -9.40
CA ASN A 396 -11.86 -1.46 -9.15
C ASN A 396 -11.89 0.00 -9.61
N GLY A 397 -11.48 0.91 -8.74
CA GLY A 397 -11.42 2.34 -9.01
C GLY A 397 -10.06 2.79 -9.55
N PHE A 398 -9.88 4.12 -9.56
CA PHE A 398 -8.60 4.74 -9.91
C PHE A 398 -7.51 4.39 -8.89
N GLU A 399 -7.88 4.23 -7.62
CA GLU A 399 -6.98 3.85 -6.53
C GLU A 399 -6.40 2.45 -6.75
N GLN A 400 -7.23 1.47 -7.14
CA GLN A 400 -6.77 0.14 -7.52
C GLN A 400 -5.88 0.18 -8.78
N PHE A 401 -6.18 1.07 -9.73
CA PHE A 401 -5.32 1.27 -10.90
C PHE A 401 -3.93 1.80 -10.49
N CYS A 402 -3.87 2.82 -9.62
CA CYS A 402 -2.60 3.37 -9.12
C CYS A 402 -1.76 2.33 -8.36
N ILE A 403 -2.36 1.58 -7.42
CA ILE A 403 -1.59 0.59 -6.66
C ILE A 403 -1.11 -0.57 -7.54
N ASN A 404 -1.95 -1.05 -8.46
CA ASN A 404 -1.56 -2.13 -9.37
C ASN A 404 -0.44 -1.66 -10.30
N PHE A 405 -0.44 -0.40 -10.73
CA PHE A 405 0.67 0.17 -11.47
C PHE A 405 1.96 0.24 -10.64
N VAL A 406 1.90 0.65 -9.37
CA VAL A 406 3.08 0.62 -8.49
C VAL A 406 3.61 -0.79 -8.31
N ASN A 407 2.74 -1.79 -8.10
CA ASN A 407 3.15 -3.19 -8.01
C ASN A 407 3.78 -3.71 -9.31
N GLU A 408 3.27 -3.29 -10.47
CA GLU A 408 3.87 -3.60 -11.77
C GLU A 408 5.29 -3.04 -11.89
N LYS A 409 5.52 -1.81 -11.39
CA LYS A 409 6.85 -1.18 -11.36
C LYS A 409 7.80 -1.88 -10.40
N LEU A 410 7.32 -2.29 -9.22
CA LEU A 410 8.12 -3.08 -8.27
C LEU A 410 8.49 -4.45 -8.84
N GLN A 411 7.55 -5.10 -9.55
CA GLN A 411 7.82 -6.35 -10.25
C GLN A 411 8.86 -6.16 -11.37
N GLN A 412 8.80 -5.04 -12.10
CA GLN A 412 9.80 -4.71 -13.11
C GLN A 412 11.19 -4.51 -12.49
N ILE A 413 11.29 -3.79 -11.36
CA ILE A 413 12.55 -3.63 -10.62
C ILE A 413 13.09 -4.99 -10.18
N PHE A 414 12.24 -5.86 -9.65
CA PHE A 414 12.63 -7.23 -9.28
C PHE A 414 13.23 -7.98 -10.48
N ILE A 415 12.55 -7.99 -11.63
CA ILE A 415 13.04 -8.66 -12.84
C ILE A 415 14.39 -8.09 -13.29
N GLU A 416 14.56 -6.77 -13.24
CA GLU A 416 15.81 -6.10 -13.62
C GLU A 416 16.97 -6.49 -12.70
N LEU A 417 16.74 -6.50 -11.38
CA LEU A 417 17.76 -6.81 -10.38
C LEU A 417 18.09 -8.30 -10.29
N THR A 418 17.13 -9.21 -10.55
CA THR A 418 17.37 -10.65 -10.38
C THR A 418 17.65 -11.40 -11.67
N LEU A 419 16.99 -11.07 -12.78
CA LEU A 419 17.12 -11.85 -14.03
C LEU A 419 18.02 -11.15 -15.05
N LYS A 420 17.90 -9.83 -15.17
CA LYS A 420 18.67 -9.09 -16.16
C LYS A 420 20.12 -8.90 -15.70
N ALA A 421 20.34 -8.47 -14.46
CA ALA A 421 21.68 -8.30 -13.90
C ALA A 421 22.50 -9.59 -13.93
N GLU A 422 21.94 -10.73 -13.50
CA GLU A 422 22.59 -12.05 -13.56
C GLU A 422 23.00 -12.45 -14.98
N GLN A 423 22.12 -12.23 -15.96
CA GLN A 423 22.44 -12.55 -17.35
C GLN A 423 23.54 -11.63 -17.91
N GLU A 424 23.56 -10.36 -17.50
CA GLU A 424 24.61 -9.40 -17.87
C GLU A 424 25.95 -9.79 -17.23
N GLU A 425 25.95 -10.26 -15.99
CA GLU A 425 27.14 -10.75 -15.28
C GLU A 425 27.73 -11.99 -15.97
N TYR A 426 26.91 -12.98 -16.36
CA TYR A 426 27.41 -14.13 -17.13
C TYR A 426 28.08 -13.74 -18.44
N VAL A 427 27.54 -12.72 -19.13
CA VAL A 427 28.14 -12.21 -20.36
C VAL A 427 29.46 -11.48 -20.07
N GLN A 428 29.52 -10.67 -19.01
CA GLN A 428 30.73 -9.96 -18.59
C GLN A 428 31.86 -10.91 -18.20
N GLU A 429 31.54 -11.98 -17.47
CA GLU A 429 32.49 -13.03 -17.06
C GLU A 429 32.86 -13.98 -18.22
N GLY A 430 32.29 -13.78 -19.42
CA GLY A 430 32.57 -14.61 -20.59
C GLY A 430 32.02 -16.04 -20.46
N ILE A 431 31.07 -16.26 -19.55
CA ILE A 431 30.41 -17.55 -19.35
C ILE A 431 29.48 -17.80 -20.54
N LYS A 432 29.63 -18.96 -21.18
CA LYS A 432 28.72 -19.38 -22.25
C LYS A 432 27.33 -19.66 -21.67
N TRP A 433 26.48 -18.65 -21.73
CA TRP A 433 25.11 -18.71 -21.26
C TRP A 433 24.11 -18.62 -22.41
N THR A 434 22.99 -19.33 -22.28
CA THR A 434 21.85 -19.17 -23.19
C THR A 434 20.85 -18.25 -22.51
N PRO A 435 20.60 -17.04 -23.05
CA PRO A 435 19.67 -16.11 -22.43
C PRO A 435 18.30 -16.74 -22.21
N ILE A 436 17.75 -16.57 -21.01
CA ILE A 436 16.41 -17.04 -20.68
C ILE A 436 15.42 -15.97 -21.12
N GLU A 437 14.50 -16.34 -22.00
CA GLU A 437 13.38 -15.46 -22.36
C GLU A 437 12.43 -15.33 -21.17
N TYR A 438 12.15 -14.09 -20.77
CA TYR A 438 11.18 -13.75 -19.75
C TYR A 438 10.25 -12.65 -20.26
N PHE A 439 9.06 -12.55 -19.66
CA PHE A 439 8.15 -11.45 -19.97
C PHE A 439 8.65 -10.18 -19.28
N ASN A 440 8.97 -9.16 -20.08
CA ASN A 440 9.42 -7.87 -19.57
C ASN A 440 8.22 -6.96 -19.32
N ASN A 441 7.91 -6.72 -18.05
CA ASN A 441 6.78 -5.91 -17.59
C ASN A 441 6.91 -4.43 -17.99
N LYS A 442 8.07 -3.99 -18.47
CA LYS A 442 8.27 -2.64 -19.04
C LYS A 442 7.20 -2.27 -20.07
N ILE A 443 6.72 -3.21 -20.87
CA ILE A 443 5.65 -2.95 -21.86
C ILE A 443 4.35 -2.49 -21.17
N VAL A 444 4.02 -3.06 -20.01
CA VAL A 444 2.84 -2.69 -19.22
C VAL A 444 3.07 -1.35 -18.53
N CYS A 445 4.28 -1.14 -17.98
CA CYS A 445 4.67 0.14 -17.39
C CYS A 445 4.58 1.28 -18.41
N ASP A 446 5.17 1.10 -19.59
CA ASP A 446 5.17 2.06 -20.69
C ASP A 446 3.74 2.35 -21.18
N LEU A 447 2.86 1.35 -21.26
CA LEU A 447 1.46 1.55 -21.59
C LEU A 447 0.75 2.51 -20.62
N ILE A 448 1.14 2.51 -19.35
CA ILE A 448 0.52 3.35 -18.31
C ILE A 448 1.18 4.73 -18.26
N GLU A 449 2.52 4.81 -18.27
CA GLU A 449 3.27 6.02 -17.93
C GLU A 449 3.96 6.72 -19.11
N SER A 450 4.02 6.10 -20.30
CA SER A 450 4.77 6.66 -21.43
C SER A 450 4.31 8.08 -21.76
N LYS A 451 5.27 9.02 -21.75
CA LYS A 451 5.07 10.39 -22.26
C LYS A 451 5.42 10.51 -23.75
N LEU A 452 5.94 9.44 -24.35
CA LEU A 452 6.36 9.38 -25.75
C LEU A 452 5.22 8.89 -26.64
N ASN A 453 5.39 8.93 -27.96
CA ASN A 453 4.40 8.37 -28.88
C ASN A 453 4.56 6.85 -29.01
N PRO A 454 3.51 6.04 -28.74
CA PRO A 454 2.15 6.42 -28.34
C PRO A 454 2.05 6.79 -26.83
N PRO A 455 1.25 7.83 -26.48
CA PRO A 455 1.11 8.25 -25.09
C PRO A 455 0.45 7.17 -24.24
N GLY A 456 0.91 7.07 -23.00
CA GLY A 456 0.37 6.16 -22.00
C GLY A 456 -0.96 6.64 -21.42
N ILE A 457 -1.61 5.76 -20.66
CA ILE A 457 -2.92 6.01 -20.07
C ILE A 457 -2.93 7.27 -19.19
N MET A 458 -1.89 7.49 -18.38
CA MET A 458 -1.82 8.66 -17.50
C MET A 458 -1.74 9.97 -18.29
N SER A 459 -0.97 10.02 -19.38
CA SER A 459 -0.90 11.22 -20.24
C SER A 459 -2.23 11.51 -20.92
N ILE A 460 -2.95 10.47 -21.35
CA ILE A 460 -4.29 10.63 -21.92
C ILE A 460 -5.27 11.14 -20.85
N LEU A 461 -5.19 10.61 -19.64
CA LEU A 461 -6.03 11.04 -18.52
C LEU A 461 -5.78 12.50 -18.16
N ASP A 462 -4.51 12.92 -18.05
CA ASP A 462 -4.12 14.30 -17.79
C ASP A 462 -4.67 15.25 -18.86
N ASP A 463 -4.52 14.90 -20.14
CA ASP A 463 -5.06 15.67 -21.27
C ASP A 463 -6.59 15.81 -21.19
N VAL A 464 -7.30 14.73 -20.88
CA VAL A 464 -8.76 14.73 -20.75
C VAL A 464 -9.20 15.59 -19.56
N CYS A 465 -8.55 15.45 -18.40
CA CYS A 465 -8.87 16.25 -17.22
C CYS A 465 -8.60 17.74 -17.43
N ALA A 466 -7.50 18.10 -18.10
CA ALA A 466 -7.20 19.47 -18.47
C ALA A 466 -8.21 20.04 -19.47
N THR A 467 -8.66 19.22 -20.43
CA THR A 467 -9.63 19.63 -21.45
C THR A 467 -11.07 19.69 -20.91
N MET A 468 -11.45 18.84 -19.96
CA MET A 468 -12.78 18.85 -19.34
C MET A 468 -13.05 20.10 -18.48
N HIS A 469 -12.00 20.75 -17.97
CA HIS A 469 -12.14 22.04 -17.28
C HIS A 469 -12.41 23.21 -18.25
N LEU A 470 -12.16 23.01 -19.55
CA LEU A 470 -12.55 23.91 -20.63
C LEU A 470 -13.89 23.43 -21.20
N PHE A 471 -14.98 24.01 -20.69
CA PHE A 471 -16.32 23.89 -21.27
C PHE A 471 -16.37 24.62 -22.62
N LEU A 472 -15.67 24.07 -23.61
CA LEU A 472 -15.67 24.41 -25.02
C LEU A 472 -14.90 23.26 -25.66
N LEU A 473 -15.62 22.28 -26.23
CA LEU A 473 -15.21 21.39 -27.34
C LEU A 473 -16.05 20.09 -27.36
N GLU A 474 -17.39 20.19 -27.31
CA GLU A 474 -18.26 19.07 -27.64
C GLU A 474 -18.03 18.55 -29.09
N GLU A 475 -17.56 19.40 -30.01
CA GLU A 475 -17.24 18.99 -31.39
C GLU A 475 -15.92 18.22 -31.56
N MET A 476 -14.94 18.35 -30.65
CA MET A 476 -13.69 17.56 -30.74
C MET A 476 -13.79 16.19 -30.04
N ARG A 477 -14.86 15.99 -29.26
CA ARG A 477 -15.17 14.76 -28.50
C ARG A 477 -15.53 13.55 -29.38
N GLU A 478 -16.02 13.72 -30.61
CA GLU A 478 -16.37 12.55 -31.45
C GLU A 478 -15.25 12.08 -32.40
N ARG A 479 -14.37 12.99 -32.83
CA ARG A 479 -13.36 12.67 -33.87
C ARG A 479 -12.08 12.05 -33.30
N LYS A 480 -11.58 12.52 -32.15
CA LYS A 480 -10.34 12.01 -31.54
C LYS A 480 -10.55 10.64 -30.88
N TYR A 481 -11.67 10.45 -30.20
CA TYR A 481 -12.03 9.24 -29.46
C TYR A 481 -12.22 8.02 -30.38
N ASN A 482 -12.76 8.22 -31.58
CA ASN A 482 -12.85 7.18 -32.62
C ASN A 482 -11.47 6.71 -33.11
N GLY A 483 -10.45 7.58 -33.11
CA GLY A 483 -9.09 7.24 -33.54
C GLY A 483 -8.40 6.31 -32.55
N TYR A 484 -8.43 6.65 -31.26
CA TYR A 484 -7.82 5.84 -30.20
C TYR A 484 -8.55 4.51 -30.01
N ALA A 485 -9.89 4.50 -30.02
CA ALA A 485 -10.67 3.27 -29.97
C ALA A 485 -10.35 2.33 -31.14
N ARG A 486 -10.18 2.85 -32.36
CA ARG A 486 -9.78 2.04 -33.54
C ARG A 486 -8.35 1.53 -33.44
N ALA A 487 -7.41 2.31 -32.91
CA ALA A 487 -6.02 1.87 -32.71
C ALA A 487 -5.95 0.70 -31.70
N ILE A 488 -6.65 0.83 -30.58
CA ILE A 488 -6.76 -0.22 -29.54
C ILE A 488 -7.45 -1.47 -30.10
N GLN A 489 -8.57 -1.32 -30.82
CA GLN A 489 -9.26 -2.44 -31.47
C GLN A 489 -8.38 -3.13 -32.53
N LYS A 490 -7.59 -2.38 -33.29
CA LYS A 490 -6.68 -2.93 -34.31
C LYS A 490 -5.52 -3.70 -33.67
N ALA A 491 -4.93 -3.18 -32.60
CA ALA A 491 -3.91 -3.87 -31.81
C ALA A 491 -4.46 -5.17 -31.20
N TRP A 492 -5.69 -5.12 -30.65
CA TRP A 492 -6.38 -6.28 -30.11
C TRP A 492 -6.69 -7.35 -31.15
N ARG A 493 -7.21 -6.98 -32.33
CA ARG A 493 -7.46 -7.93 -33.43
C ARG A 493 -6.18 -8.61 -33.88
N LYS A 494 -5.07 -7.87 -33.95
CA LYS A 494 -3.76 -8.41 -34.30
C LYS A 494 -3.24 -9.38 -33.22
N HIS A 495 -3.41 -9.03 -31.94
CA HIS A 495 -3.06 -9.90 -30.82
C HIS A 495 -3.89 -11.20 -30.80
N ILE A 496 -5.22 -11.11 -31.00
CA ILE A 496 -6.08 -12.30 -31.10
C ILE A 496 -5.71 -13.15 -32.31
N ALA A 497 -5.43 -12.57 -33.46
CA ALA A 497 -5.00 -13.32 -34.63
C ALA A 497 -3.71 -14.10 -34.36
N VAL A 498 -2.72 -13.47 -33.70
CA VAL A 498 -1.48 -14.11 -33.29
C VAL A 498 -1.73 -15.22 -32.26
N ARG A 499 -2.56 -14.99 -31.24
CA ARG A 499 -2.93 -16.04 -30.27
C ARG A 499 -3.70 -17.18 -30.90
N LYS A 500 -4.62 -16.90 -31.84
CA LYS A 500 -5.38 -17.94 -32.55
C LYS A 500 -4.43 -18.78 -33.41
N TYR A 501 -3.43 -18.16 -34.03
CA TYR A 501 -2.38 -18.84 -34.77
C TYR A 501 -1.48 -19.69 -33.86
N VAL A 502 -1.08 -19.18 -32.69
CA VAL A 502 -0.32 -19.94 -31.67
C VAL A 502 -1.14 -21.11 -31.12
N LYS A 503 -2.42 -20.90 -30.83
CA LYS A 503 -3.34 -21.93 -30.34
C LYS A 503 -3.63 -23.00 -31.41
N MET A 504 -3.74 -22.62 -32.68
CA MET A 504 -3.82 -23.56 -33.80
C MET A 504 -2.51 -24.34 -33.97
N ARG A 505 -1.35 -23.71 -33.73
CA ARG A 505 -0.04 -24.37 -33.74
C ARG A 505 0.12 -25.33 -32.55
N GLU A 506 -0.41 -25.00 -31.39
CA GLU A 506 -0.46 -25.87 -30.21
C GLU A 506 -1.47 -27.01 -30.36
N GLN A 507 -2.65 -26.75 -30.95
CA GLN A 507 -3.64 -27.79 -31.25
C GLN A 507 -3.14 -28.75 -32.34
N GLY A 508 -2.40 -28.25 -33.34
CA GLY A 508 -1.70 -29.07 -34.33
C GLY A 508 -0.56 -29.90 -33.73
N LYS A 509 0.04 -29.47 -32.62
CA LYS A 509 0.97 -30.27 -31.81
C LYS A 509 0.25 -31.24 -30.87
N SER A 510 -0.95 -30.90 -30.38
CA SER A 510 -1.73 -31.72 -29.44
C SER A 510 -2.40 -32.94 -30.08
N LEU A 511 -2.55 -32.98 -31.42
CA LEU A 511 -2.99 -34.17 -32.15
C LEU A 511 -1.98 -35.33 -32.11
N VAL A 512 -0.77 -35.09 -31.61
CA VAL A 512 0.27 -36.13 -31.42
C VAL A 512 0.49 -36.49 -29.93
N SER A 513 -0.16 -35.82 -28.97
CA SER A 513 -0.02 -36.20 -27.54
C SER A 513 -1.25 -35.84 -26.69
N LEU A 514 -2.40 -36.46 -26.99
CA LEU A 514 -3.60 -36.42 -26.15
C LEU A 514 -3.68 -37.72 -25.32
N CYS A 515 -3.30 -37.64 -24.05
CA CYS A 515 -3.92 -38.37 -22.92
C CYS A 515 -3.31 -37.90 -21.58
N GLY A 516 -4.07 -37.14 -20.78
CA GLY A 516 -3.70 -36.72 -19.42
C GLY A 516 -4.37 -35.41 -18.98
N ASN A 517 -5.29 -35.48 -18.02
CA ASN A 517 -6.35 -34.48 -17.72
C ASN A 517 -5.95 -33.19 -16.95
N GLN A 518 -6.76 -32.15 -17.20
CA GLN A 518 -7.29 -31.06 -16.33
C GLN A 518 -6.30 -30.12 -15.61
N LEU A 519 -6.08 -28.87 -16.07
CA LEU A 519 -6.89 -27.62 -15.91
C LEU A 519 -7.16 -27.19 -14.46
N PHE A 520 -6.30 -26.34 -13.89
CA PHE A 520 -6.62 -25.10 -13.14
C PHE A 520 -5.29 -24.47 -12.67
N ALA A 521 -5.00 -23.23 -13.12
CA ALA A 521 -4.03 -22.24 -12.58
C ALA A 521 -3.32 -21.47 -13.72
N MET A 522 -4.04 -20.57 -14.39
CA MET A 522 -3.46 -19.39 -15.07
C MET A 522 -4.59 -18.49 -15.58
N TYR A 523 -5.39 -17.99 -14.64
CA TYR A 523 -6.43 -17.00 -14.89
C TYR A 523 -6.28 -15.91 -13.81
N GLY A 524 -5.33 -15.00 -14.01
CA GLY A 524 -5.06 -13.92 -13.06
C GLY A 524 -4.59 -12.59 -13.65
N GLN A 525 -3.98 -12.57 -14.84
CA GLN A 525 -3.31 -11.35 -15.34
C GLN A 525 -3.86 -10.70 -16.60
N TYR A 526 -4.90 -11.24 -17.27
CA TYR A 526 -5.29 -10.73 -18.60
C TYR A 526 -6.78 -10.43 -18.82
N CYS A 527 -7.63 -10.52 -17.79
CA CYS A 527 -9.02 -10.02 -17.88
C CYS A 527 -9.19 -8.56 -17.41
N ILE A 528 -8.12 -7.93 -16.92
CA ILE A 528 -8.18 -6.66 -16.20
C ILE A 528 -8.26 -5.45 -17.16
N LEU A 529 -7.64 -5.48 -18.34
CA LEU A 529 -7.63 -4.29 -19.21
C LEU A 529 -8.97 -4.00 -19.93
N VAL A 530 -9.79 -5.02 -20.19
CA VAL A 530 -11.01 -4.89 -21.03
C VAL A 530 -12.21 -4.38 -20.23
N HIS A 531 -12.28 -4.64 -18.93
CA HIS A 531 -13.38 -4.16 -18.09
C HIS A 531 -13.21 -2.68 -17.70
N TYR A 532 -11.98 -2.16 -17.69
CA TYR A 532 -11.68 -0.76 -17.34
C TYR A 532 -12.08 0.24 -18.44
N ILE A 533 -12.00 -0.14 -19.72
CA ILE A 533 -12.34 0.77 -20.84
C ILE A 533 -13.86 0.94 -20.98
N TYR A 534 -14.67 -0.04 -20.57
CA TYR A 534 -16.14 0.05 -20.68
C TYR A 534 -16.81 0.84 -19.54
N CYS A 535 -16.13 1.07 -18.41
CA CYS A 535 -16.70 1.80 -17.27
C CYS A 535 -16.24 3.27 -17.17
N ILE A 536 -15.28 3.69 -18.00
CA ILE A 536 -14.79 5.08 -18.07
C ILE A 536 -15.39 5.84 -19.28
N CYS A 537 -16.12 5.16 -20.17
CA CYS A 537 -16.86 5.80 -21.27
C CYS A 537 -18.32 6.09 -20.93
#